data_AF-A0A654CSX5-F1
#
_entry.id   AF-A0A654CSX5-F1
#
_cell.length_a   1.000
_cell.length_b   1.000
_cell.length_c   1.000
_cell.angle_alpha   90.00
_cell.angle_beta   90.00
_cell.angle_gamma   90.00
#
_symmetry.space_group_name_H-M   'P 1'
#
loop_
_entity.id
_entity.type
_entity.pdbx_description
1 polymer ?
#
loop_
_entity_poly.entity_id
_entity_poly.type
_entity_poly.pdbx_seq_one_letter_code
_entity_poly.pdbx_strand_id
1 'polypeptide(L)'
;MAGDEVDWRDPALSSRAVREYLEALDDEALAEKKISLTDPQSRWTAAPGGPACFAYSTNYLIDTEHGVIMDVEATPAHRTAEVDSTRTMVERVEAQFDLRPERPIGDTAYGTAPMLAWKVEEKDIEPHVPVWDKTESKDDSLSSNDFHWNPETNEYRCTVGKPLRSEWRAFTQKMIACDQGRYHHLPLQPNRLRQLSAESEVLPQYRIRQDRSEHP
;
A
#
# COMPACT_ATOMS: atom_id res chain seq x y z
N MET A 1 -4.22 37.08 8.91
CA MET A 1 -4.83 36.83 10.23
C MET A 1 -4.57 35.38 10.55
N ALA A 2 -3.71 35.09 11.54
CA ALA A 2 -3.60 33.73 12.05
C ALA A 2 -4.94 33.42 12.74
N GLY A 3 -5.61 32.35 12.33
CA GLY A 3 -6.84 31.92 12.99
C GLY A 3 -6.52 31.43 14.40
N ASP A 4 -7.31 31.86 15.37
CA ASP A 4 -7.16 31.41 16.75
C ASP A 4 -7.28 29.87 16.82
N GLU A 5 -6.41 29.26 17.62
CA GLU A 5 -6.37 27.82 17.83
C GLU A 5 -7.62 27.40 18.60
N VAL A 6 -8.50 26.63 17.94
CA VAL A 6 -9.75 26.13 18.53
C VAL A 6 -9.48 24.81 19.24
N ASP A 7 -9.77 24.75 20.55
CA ASP A 7 -9.71 23.51 21.32
C ASP A 7 -10.98 22.67 21.10
N TRP A 8 -10.89 21.69 20.21
CA TRP A 8 -11.99 20.77 19.87
C TRP A 8 -12.34 19.78 20.99
N ARG A 9 -11.56 19.74 22.08
CA ARG A 9 -11.83 18.93 23.27
C ARG A 9 -12.65 19.69 24.33
N ASP A 10 -12.94 20.98 24.12
CA ASP A 10 -13.82 21.75 25.00
C ASP A 10 -15.25 21.16 24.98
N PRO A 11 -15.81 20.74 26.13
CA PRO A 11 -17.18 20.25 26.23
C PRO A 11 -18.25 21.21 25.67
N ALA A 12 -17.96 22.52 25.62
CA ALA A 12 -18.86 23.52 25.05
C ALA A 12 -18.88 23.51 23.51
N LEU A 13 -17.81 23.02 22.86
CA LEU A 13 -17.66 22.95 21.41
C LEU A 13 -17.82 21.51 20.87
N SER A 14 -17.69 20.51 21.75
CA SER A 14 -17.66 19.09 21.38
C SER A 14 -19.06 18.46 21.39
N SER A 15 -19.79 18.64 20.28
CA SER A 15 -21.06 17.94 20.05
C SER A 15 -20.88 16.41 20.02
N ARG A 16 -21.97 15.63 20.17
CA ARG A 16 -21.90 14.15 20.09
C ARG A 16 -21.15 13.66 18.85
N ALA A 17 -21.48 14.23 17.69
CA ALA A 17 -20.85 13.87 16.42
C ALA A 17 -19.36 14.22 16.37
N VAL A 18 -18.95 15.34 16.97
CA VAL A 18 -17.53 15.75 17.05
C VAL A 18 -16.74 14.77 17.92
N ARG A 19 -17.31 14.32 19.04
CA ARG A 19 -16.65 13.33 19.90
C ARG A 19 -16.51 11.97 19.23
N GLU A 20 -17.59 11.46 18.63
CA GLU A 20 -17.56 10.19 17.88
C GLU A 20 -16.54 10.23 16.74
N TYR A 21 -16.43 11.37 16.04
CA TYR A 21 -15.41 11.58 15.01
C TYR A 21 -13.98 11.59 15.58
N LEU A 22 -13.74 12.32 16.67
CA LEU A 22 -12.42 12.39 17.31
C LEU A 22 -11.98 11.07 17.95
N GLU A 23 -12.91 10.28 18.49
CA GLU A 23 -12.66 8.92 19.02
C GLU A 23 -12.35 7.91 17.91
N ALA A 24 -12.86 8.12 16.70
CA ALA A 24 -12.60 7.28 15.54
C ALA A 24 -11.29 7.63 14.80
N LEU A 25 -10.60 8.71 15.18
CA LEU A 25 -9.30 9.05 14.60
C LEU A 25 -8.19 8.24 15.28
N ASP A 26 -7.55 7.35 14.51
CA ASP A 26 -6.33 6.67 14.95
C ASP A 26 -5.15 7.65 15.10
N ASP A 27 -4.32 7.46 16.13
CA ASP A 27 -3.16 8.30 16.46
C ASP A 27 -2.08 8.32 15.34
N GLU A 28 -2.12 7.39 14.39
CA GLU A 28 -1.24 7.36 13.22
C GLU A 28 -1.66 8.29 12.05
N ALA A 29 -2.78 9.01 12.17
CA ALA A 29 -3.25 9.91 11.12
C ALA A 29 -2.29 11.11 10.94
N LEU A 30 -1.36 11.00 9.98
CA LEU A 30 -0.49 12.10 9.56
C LEU A 30 -1.35 13.32 9.21
N ALA A 31 -1.14 14.43 9.92
CA ALA A 31 -1.89 15.66 9.74
C ALA A 31 -1.94 16.06 8.25
N GLU A 32 -3.14 16.00 7.66
CA GLU A 32 -3.31 16.27 6.25
C GLU A 32 -3.17 17.77 5.97
N LYS A 33 -2.39 18.13 4.95
CA LYS A 33 -2.17 19.54 4.58
C LYS A 33 -3.44 20.26 4.09
N LYS A 34 -4.45 19.49 3.68
CA LYS A 34 -5.73 19.99 3.17
C LYS A 34 -6.82 19.03 3.61
N ILE A 35 -7.75 19.54 4.41
CA ILE A 35 -8.94 18.84 4.87
C ILE A 35 -10.14 19.45 4.15
N SER A 36 -11.08 18.61 3.72
CA SER A 36 -12.33 19.07 3.14
C SER A 36 -13.25 19.60 4.23
N LEU A 37 -13.86 20.77 4.00
CA LEU A 37 -14.80 21.38 4.95
C LEU A 37 -16.16 20.69 4.97
N THR A 38 -16.52 19.99 3.88
CA THR A 38 -17.81 19.30 3.76
C THR A 38 -17.74 17.86 4.25
N ASP A 39 -16.59 17.22 4.06
CA ASP A 39 -16.39 15.82 4.43
C ASP A 39 -14.92 15.57 4.81
N PRO A 40 -14.59 15.63 6.11
CA PRO A 40 -13.22 15.46 6.59
C PRO A 40 -12.58 14.10 6.27
N GLN A 41 -13.37 13.06 5.97
CA GLN A 41 -12.85 11.72 5.63
C GLN A 41 -12.41 11.62 4.15
N SER A 42 -12.81 12.57 3.30
CA SER A 42 -12.39 12.63 1.90
C SER A 42 -10.97 13.14 1.78
N ARG A 43 -10.19 12.56 0.85
CA ARG A 43 -8.76 12.87 0.73
C ARG A 43 -8.44 13.72 -0.49
N TRP A 44 -7.59 14.73 -0.31
CA TRP A 44 -7.06 15.53 -1.41
C TRP A 44 -6.10 14.71 -2.29
N THR A 45 -6.48 14.49 -3.54
CA THR A 45 -5.72 13.67 -4.50
C THR A 45 -5.63 14.33 -5.88
N ALA A 46 -4.52 14.07 -6.60
CA ALA A 46 -4.32 14.43 -8.00
C ALA A 46 -4.11 13.19 -8.89
N ALA A 47 -4.37 11.99 -8.37
CA ALA A 47 -4.12 10.72 -9.04
C ALA A 47 -4.75 10.60 -10.44
N PRO A 48 -5.96 11.14 -10.73
CA PRO A 48 -6.58 11.04 -12.06
C PRO A 48 -5.88 11.85 -13.18
N GLY A 49 -4.77 12.54 -12.90
CA GLY A 49 -4.05 13.34 -13.90
C GLY A 49 -4.77 14.65 -14.28
N GLY A 50 -5.70 15.11 -13.45
CA GLY A 50 -6.44 16.37 -13.60
C GLY A 50 -6.22 17.32 -12.41
N PRO A 51 -7.03 18.40 -12.31
CA PRO A 51 -7.03 19.25 -11.13
C PRO A 51 -7.26 18.40 -9.88
N ALA A 52 -6.47 18.66 -8.85
CA ALA A 52 -6.60 17.92 -7.60
C ALA A 52 -7.98 18.18 -6.97
N CYS A 53 -8.58 17.14 -6.43
CA CYS A 53 -9.91 17.15 -5.83
C CYS A 53 -9.93 16.32 -4.55
N PHE A 54 -10.98 16.47 -3.75
CA PHE A 54 -11.27 15.57 -2.63
C PHE A 54 -12.04 14.36 -3.14
N ALA A 55 -11.55 13.16 -2.86
CA ALA A 55 -12.13 11.93 -3.38
C ALA A 55 -11.99 10.74 -2.42
N TYR A 56 -12.83 9.75 -2.67
CA TYR A 56 -12.72 8.39 -2.18
C TYR A 56 -12.34 7.47 -3.32
N SER A 57 -11.73 6.35 -2.96
CA SER A 57 -11.53 5.21 -3.82
C SER A 57 -12.55 4.14 -3.45
N THR A 58 -13.24 3.61 -4.44
CA THR A 58 -14.19 2.51 -4.26
C THR A 58 -13.54 1.24 -4.77
N ASN A 59 -13.31 0.31 -3.86
CA ASN A 59 -12.65 -0.96 -4.12
C ASN A 59 -13.70 -2.06 -4.21
N TYR A 60 -13.60 -2.93 -5.21
CA TYR A 60 -14.57 -4.00 -5.46
C TYR A 60 -13.86 -5.35 -5.42
N LEU A 61 -14.45 -6.31 -4.73
CA LEU A 61 -14.09 -7.72 -4.86
C LEU A 61 -15.11 -8.38 -5.78
N ILE A 62 -14.65 -8.86 -6.93
CA ILE A 62 -15.52 -9.38 -7.99
C ILE A 62 -15.15 -10.84 -8.26
N ASP A 63 -16.15 -11.71 -8.27
CA ASP A 63 -16.02 -13.04 -8.87
C ASP A 63 -15.95 -12.89 -10.39
N THR A 64 -14.80 -13.21 -10.96
CA THR A 64 -14.53 -13.05 -12.39
C THR A 64 -15.19 -14.13 -13.25
N GLU A 65 -15.56 -15.28 -12.68
CA GLU A 65 -16.26 -16.34 -13.42
C GLU A 65 -17.72 -15.96 -13.69
N HIS A 66 -18.39 -15.41 -12.67
CA HIS A 66 -19.82 -15.10 -12.73
C HIS A 66 -20.11 -13.60 -12.90
N GLY A 67 -19.11 -12.73 -12.78
CA GLY A 67 -19.26 -11.27 -12.88
C GLY A 67 -20.02 -10.65 -11.71
N VAL A 68 -19.96 -11.28 -10.52
CA VAL A 68 -20.70 -10.86 -9.34
C VAL A 68 -19.80 -10.05 -8.41
N ILE A 69 -20.29 -8.89 -7.96
CA ILE A 69 -19.61 -8.12 -6.91
C ILE A 69 -19.90 -8.83 -5.57
N MET A 70 -18.86 -9.42 -5.00
CA MET A 70 -18.90 -10.12 -3.72
C MET A 70 -18.83 -9.16 -2.54
N ASP A 71 -18.07 -8.07 -2.70
CA ASP A 71 -17.87 -7.08 -1.65
C ASP A 71 -17.45 -5.71 -2.22
N VAL A 72 -17.69 -4.65 -1.45
CA VAL A 72 -17.30 -3.26 -1.75
C VAL A 72 -16.72 -2.60 -0.50
N GLU A 73 -15.59 -1.94 -0.64
CA GLU A 73 -14.98 -1.15 0.43
C GLU A 73 -14.59 0.24 -0.09
N ALA A 74 -15.15 1.28 0.52
CA ALA A 74 -14.80 2.66 0.22
C ALA A 74 -13.66 3.13 1.14
N THR A 75 -12.58 3.62 0.56
CA THR A 75 -11.42 4.13 1.31
C THR A 75 -11.12 5.57 0.92
N PRO A 76 -10.49 6.36 1.80
CA PRO A 76 -9.87 7.61 1.37
C PRO A 76 -8.93 7.34 0.18
N ALA A 77 -8.81 8.29 -0.75
CA ALA A 77 -7.99 8.15 -1.96
C ALA A 77 -6.48 8.13 -1.63
N HIS A 78 -6.03 7.06 -1.00
CA HIS A 78 -4.70 6.81 -0.49
C HIS A 78 -4.31 5.37 -0.79
N ARG A 79 -3.22 5.21 -1.54
CA ARG A 79 -2.76 3.90 -2.04
C ARG A 79 -2.65 2.83 -0.96
N THR A 80 -2.16 3.18 0.25
CA THR A 80 -2.05 2.19 1.34
C THR A 80 -3.43 1.71 1.80
N ALA A 81 -4.38 2.63 1.98
CA ALA A 81 -5.73 2.27 2.40
C ALA A 81 -6.46 1.44 1.34
N GLU A 82 -6.26 1.78 0.06
CA GLU A 82 -6.78 0.99 -1.07
C GLU A 82 -6.21 -0.44 -1.05
N VAL A 83 -4.90 -0.61 -0.84
CA VAL A 83 -4.28 -1.93 -0.78
C VAL A 83 -4.79 -2.73 0.44
N ASP A 84 -4.93 -2.10 1.60
CA ASP A 84 -5.41 -2.74 2.82
C ASP A 84 -6.90 -3.14 2.74
N SER A 85 -7.70 -2.42 1.93
CA SER A 85 -9.11 -2.75 1.69
C SER A 85 -9.31 -4.19 1.18
N THR A 86 -8.37 -4.71 0.40
CA THR A 86 -8.41 -6.09 -0.10
C THR A 86 -8.40 -7.11 1.02
N ARG A 87 -7.63 -6.89 2.09
CA ARG A 87 -7.61 -7.82 3.22
C ARG A 87 -8.97 -7.86 3.92
N THR A 88 -9.50 -6.67 4.19
CA THR A 88 -10.81 -6.49 4.81
C THR A 88 -11.92 -7.16 4.01
N MET A 89 -11.96 -6.95 2.69
CA MET A 89 -12.99 -7.55 1.83
C MET A 89 -12.85 -9.08 1.75
N VAL A 90 -11.64 -9.62 1.63
CA VAL A 90 -11.43 -11.07 1.59
C VAL A 90 -11.84 -11.72 2.91
N GLU A 91 -11.42 -11.16 4.04
CA GLU A 91 -11.80 -11.67 5.36
C GLU A 91 -13.31 -11.63 5.60
N ARG A 92 -13.97 -10.57 5.13
CA ARG A 92 -15.43 -10.40 5.25
C ARG A 92 -16.17 -11.41 4.38
N VAL A 93 -15.73 -11.64 3.15
CA VAL A 93 -16.32 -12.65 2.25
C VAL A 93 -16.10 -14.07 2.77
N GLU A 94 -14.91 -14.37 3.28
CA GLU A 94 -14.63 -15.66 3.94
C GLU A 94 -15.57 -15.88 5.12
N ALA A 95 -15.72 -14.89 6.00
CA ALA A 95 -16.56 -15.00 7.19
C ALA A 95 -18.06 -15.13 6.86
N GLN A 96 -18.54 -14.49 5.79
CA GLN A 96 -19.96 -14.47 5.44
C GLN A 96 -20.39 -15.61 4.53
N PHE A 97 -19.53 -16.00 3.59
CA PHE A 97 -19.88 -16.92 2.51
C PHE A 97 -19.07 -18.22 2.53
N ASP A 98 -18.07 -18.36 3.41
CA ASP A 98 -17.11 -19.47 3.41
C ASP A 98 -16.41 -19.64 2.05
N LEU A 99 -16.16 -18.49 1.39
CA LEU A 99 -15.51 -18.41 0.09
C LEU A 99 -14.17 -17.69 0.23
N ARG A 100 -13.13 -18.31 -0.33
CA ARG A 100 -11.79 -17.74 -0.42
C ARG A 100 -11.38 -17.64 -1.89
N PRO A 101 -10.87 -16.49 -2.36
CA PRO A 101 -10.40 -16.38 -3.73
C PRO A 101 -9.17 -17.27 -3.93
N GLU A 102 -9.18 -18.13 -4.93
CA GLU A 102 -8.01 -18.94 -5.29
C GLU A 102 -6.89 -18.05 -5.87
N ARG A 103 -7.29 -17.09 -6.72
CA ARG A 103 -6.39 -16.35 -7.62
C ARG A 103 -6.81 -14.87 -7.73
N PRO A 104 -6.47 -14.02 -6.75
CA PRO A 104 -6.81 -12.60 -6.79
C PRO A 104 -6.03 -11.90 -7.90
N ILE A 105 -6.78 -11.24 -8.79
CA ILE A 105 -6.25 -10.39 -9.86
C ILE A 105 -6.30 -8.95 -9.39
N GLY A 106 -5.23 -8.20 -9.59
CA GLY A 106 -5.14 -6.80 -9.19
C GLY A 106 -3.96 -6.09 -9.85
N ASP A 107 -3.89 -4.79 -9.66
CA ASP A 107 -2.75 -3.98 -10.09
C ASP A 107 -1.46 -4.28 -9.29
N THR A 108 -0.36 -3.65 -9.69
CA THR A 108 0.97 -3.83 -9.06
C THR A 108 1.02 -3.35 -7.61
N ALA A 109 0.12 -2.47 -7.15
CA ALA A 109 0.09 -2.06 -5.74
C ALA A 109 -0.30 -3.22 -4.82
N TYR A 110 -1.09 -4.17 -5.31
CA TYR A 110 -1.41 -5.41 -4.59
C TYR A 110 -0.28 -6.46 -4.60
N GLY A 111 0.81 -6.20 -5.34
CA GLY A 111 2.02 -7.04 -5.42
C GLY A 111 3.15 -6.57 -4.49
N THR A 112 2.85 -5.81 -3.44
CA THR A 112 3.84 -5.42 -2.42
C THR A 112 4.22 -6.61 -1.53
N ALA A 113 5.46 -6.63 -1.04
CA ALA A 113 5.95 -7.75 -0.23
C ALA A 113 5.07 -8.09 0.99
N PRO A 114 4.57 -7.12 1.79
CA PRO A 114 3.67 -7.44 2.91
C PRO A 114 2.33 -8.05 2.46
N MET A 115 1.80 -7.63 1.30
CA MET A 115 0.56 -8.19 0.75
C MET A 115 0.78 -9.61 0.22
N LEU A 116 1.93 -9.88 -0.41
CA LEU A 116 2.30 -11.22 -0.88
C LEU A 116 2.52 -12.18 0.29
N ALA A 117 3.18 -11.74 1.36
CA ALA A 117 3.37 -12.54 2.57
C ALA A 117 2.02 -12.93 3.18
N TRP A 118 1.11 -11.98 3.37
CA TRP A 118 -0.25 -12.27 3.87
C TRP A 118 -1.02 -13.25 2.96
N LYS A 119 -0.97 -13.05 1.63
CA LYS A 119 -1.64 -13.96 0.68
C LYS A 119 -1.11 -15.39 0.79
N VAL A 120 0.20 -15.57 0.76
CA VAL A 120 0.83 -16.90 0.67
C VAL A 120 0.90 -17.57 2.03
N GLU A 121 1.36 -16.87 3.06
CA GLU A 121 1.69 -17.46 4.35
C GLU A 121 0.46 -17.58 5.26
N GLU A 122 -0.44 -16.59 5.23
CA GLU A 122 -1.61 -16.56 6.13
C GLU A 122 -2.87 -17.10 5.47
N LYS A 123 -3.09 -16.76 4.20
CA LYS A 123 -4.32 -17.11 3.49
C LYS A 123 -4.19 -18.28 2.51
N ASP A 124 -2.99 -18.80 2.25
CA ASP A 124 -2.77 -19.89 1.29
C ASP A 124 -3.44 -19.61 -0.08
N ILE A 125 -3.24 -18.37 -0.56
CA ILE A 125 -3.76 -17.84 -1.83
C ILE A 125 -2.59 -17.67 -2.81
N GLU A 126 -2.74 -18.17 -4.03
CA GLU A 126 -1.71 -18.01 -5.06
C GLU A 126 -1.73 -16.58 -5.64
N PRO A 127 -0.62 -15.82 -5.55
CA PRO A 127 -0.59 -14.44 -6.01
C PRO A 127 -0.50 -14.36 -7.54
N HIS A 128 -1.58 -13.96 -8.19
CA HIS A 128 -1.61 -13.59 -9.62
C HIS A 128 -1.64 -12.07 -9.81
N VAL A 129 -0.74 -11.37 -9.12
CA VAL A 129 -0.56 -9.92 -9.23
C VAL A 129 0.85 -9.61 -9.71
N PRO A 130 1.05 -8.60 -10.56
CA PRO A 130 2.40 -8.16 -10.92
C PRO A 130 3.18 -7.78 -9.65
N VAL A 131 4.34 -8.39 -9.46
CA VAL A 131 5.19 -8.10 -8.29
C VAL A 131 5.70 -6.66 -8.41
N TRP A 132 5.55 -5.90 -7.33
CA TRP A 132 6.17 -4.58 -7.22
C TRP A 132 7.67 -4.76 -6.94
N ASP A 133 8.42 -5.08 -7.99
CA ASP A 133 9.86 -5.27 -7.93
C ASP A 133 10.58 -3.93 -8.19
N LYS A 134 11.41 -3.51 -7.23
CA LYS A 134 12.25 -2.31 -7.30
C LYS A 134 13.74 -2.67 -7.32
N THR A 135 14.08 -3.94 -7.54
CA THR A 135 15.47 -4.39 -7.52
C THR A 135 16.29 -3.74 -8.64
N GLU A 136 15.73 -3.63 -9.84
CA GLU A 136 16.33 -2.93 -10.98
C GLU A 136 15.73 -1.52 -11.14
N SER A 137 16.54 -0.50 -10.84
CA SER A 137 16.20 0.88 -11.21
C SER A 137 16.31 1.05 -12.73
N LYS A 138 15.37 1.79 -13.33
CA LYS A 138 15.43 2.21 -14.75
C LYS A 138 16.37 3.39 -15.00
N ASP A 139 16.96 3.93 -13.94
CA ASP A 139 17.94 5.01 -13.99
C ASP A 139 19.35 4.42 -13.86
N ASP A 140 20.40 5.16 -14.26
CA ASP A 140 21.85 4.83 -14.09
C ASP A 140 22.28 4.65 -12.61
N SER A 141 21.33 4.49 -11.69
CA SER A 141 21.56 4.16 -10.28
C SER A 141 21.82 2.66 -10.09
N LEU A 142 22.71 2.35 -9.16
CA LEU A 142 23.05 0.98 -8.78
C LEU A 142 21.84 0.24 -8.18
N SER A 143 21.59 -0.96 -8.70
CA SER A 143 20.56 -1.92 -8.27
C SER A 143 21.01 -2.68 -7.01
N SER A 144 20.09 -3.41 -6.36
CA SER A 144 20.47 -4.28 -5.22
C SER A 144 21.49 -5.36 -5.60
N ASN A 145 21.50 -5.80 -6.86
CA ASN A 145 22.43 -6.83 -7.35
C ASN A 145 23.86 -6.29 -7.55
N ASP A 146 24.01 -4.97 -7.64
CA ASP A 146 25.32 -4.31 -7.75
C ASP A 146 26.06 -4.23 -6.41
N PHE A 147 25.45 -4.69 -5.31
CA PHE A 147 26.04 -4.70 -3.98
C PHE A 147 26.39 -6.12 -3.52
N HIS A 148 27.63 -6.27 -3.04
CA HIS A 148 28.14 -7.51 -2.48
C HIS A 148 28.42 -7.33 -0.99
N TRP A 149 28.07 -8.33 -0.20
CA TRP A 149 28.37 -8.36 1.23
C TRP A 149 29.87 -8.57 1.46
N ASN A 150 30.50 -7.67 2.22
CA ASN A 150 31.87 -7.85 2.72
C ASN A 150 31.82 -8.27 4.21
N PRO A 151 32.16 -9.54 4.54
CA PRO A 151 32.14 -10.02 5.91
C PRO A 151 33.26 -9.44 6.79
N GLU A 152 34.38 -8.97 6.22
CA GLU A 152 35.50 -8.44 6.99
C GLU A 152 35.17 -7.08 7.62
N THR A 153 34.37 -6.27 6.92
CA THR A 153 33.97 -4.94 7.35
C THR A 153 32.49 -4.84 7.72
N ASN A 154 31.75 -5.95 7.66
CA ASN A 154 30.33 -6.05 7.99
C ASN A 154 29.47 -5.01 7.23
N GLU A 155 29.73 -4.83 5.93
CA GLU A 155 29.02 -3.83 5.11
C GLU A 155 28.80 -4.32 3.67
N TYR A 156 27.79 -3.77 3.00
CA TYR A 156 27.59 -3.97 1.57
C TYR A 156 28.47 -3.02 0.76
N ARG A 157 29.07 -3.50 -0.35
CA ARG A 157 29.93 -2.71 -1.24
C ARG A 157 29.46 -2.80 -2.68
N CYS A 158 29.42 -1.67 -3.37
CA CYS A 158 29.06 -1.67 -4.79
C CYS A 158 30.16 -2.28 -5.67
N THR A 159 29.84 -2.56 -6.93
CA THR A 159 30.79 -3.01 -7.97
C THR A 159 32.04 -2.13 -8.13
N VAL A 160 31.96 -0.84 -7.78
CA VAL A 160 33.09 0.12 -7.79
C VAL A 160 33.82 0.17 -6.42
N GLY A 161 33.48 -0.72 -5.50
CA GLY A 161 34.14 -0.88 -4.20
C GLY A 161 33.73 0.11 -3.11
N LYS A 162 32.77 1.01 -3.36
CA LYS A 162 32.28 1.98 -2.37
C LYS A 162 31.29 1.32 -1.41
N PRO A 163 31.37 1.59 -0.09
CA PRO A 163 30.44 1.02 0.88
C PRO A 163 29.06 1.67 0.79
N LEU A 164 28.01 0.86 0.92
CA LEU A 164 26.63 1.30 1.06
C LEU A 164 26.41 1.78 2.50
N ARG A 165 26.29 3.09 2.68
CA ARG A 165 26.06 3.70 3.99
C ARG A 165 24.58 3.96 4.18
N SER A 166 23.99 3.44 5.25
CA SER A 166 22.66 3.83 5.72
C SER A 166 22.64 5.29 6.21
N GLU A 167 23.78 5.79 6.71
CA GLU A 167 23.93 7.12 7.27
C GLU A 167 24.94 7.95 6.45
N TRP A 168 24.44 8.98 5.77
CA TRP A 168 25.27 9.92 4.99
C TRP A 168 25.70 11.16 5.80
N ARG A 169 25.28 11.25 7.06
CA ARG A 169 25.62 12.34 7.99
C ARG A 169 25.92 11.76 9.37
N ALA A 170 26.97 12.27 10.02
CA ALA A 170 27.15 12.05 11.45
C ALA A 170 26.09 12.87 12.19
N PHE A 171 25.01 12.23 12.64
CA PHE A 171 24.03 12.89 13.48
C PHE A 171 24.67 13.21 14.83
N THR A 172 24.68 14.48 15.21
CA THR A 172 25.24 14.96 16.49
C THR A 172 24.42 14.46 17.69
N GLN A 173 23.19 14.02 17.45
CA GLN A 173 22.34 13.35 18.43
C GLN A 173 22.14 11.89 18.04
N LYS A 174 22.29 11.01 19.02
CA LYS A 174 21.93 9.60 18.92
C LYS A 174 20.42 9.52 18.66
N MET A 175 20.03 9.16 17.45
CA MET A 175 18.65 8.74 17.18
C MET A 175 18.44 7.44 17.96
N ILE A 176 17.39 7.39 18.77
CA ILE A 176 16.93 6.14 19.38
C ILE A 176 16.57 5.23 18.20
N ALA A 177 17.31 4.13 18.04
CA ALA A 177 17.00 3.15 17.02
C ALA A 177 15.56 2.68 17.24
N CYS A 178 14.70 2.83 16.22
CA CYS A 178 13.48 2.06 16.16
C CYS A 178 13.90 0.59 16.21
N ASP A 179 13.40 -0.14 17.20
CA ASP A 179 13.77 -1.52 17.47
C ASP A 179 13.56 -2.36 16.20
N GLN A 180 14.64 -2.64 15.47
CA GLN A 180 14.65 -3.54 14.32
C GLN A 180 14.64 -5.01 14.76
N GLY A 181 14.19 -5.30 15.98
CA GLY A 181 13.95 -6.64 16.46
C GLY A 181 12.67 -7.23 15.89
N ARG A 182 12.73 -7.81 14.67
CA ARG A 182 12.04 -9.08 14.37
C ARG A 182 12.29 -9.80 13.04
N TYR A 183 13.08 -9.28 12.09
CA TYR A 183 13.27 -9.96 10.79
C TYR A 183 14.73 -10.05 10.35
N HIS A 184 15.62 -10.61 11.19
CA HIS A 184 17.00 -10.92 10.80
C HIS A 184 17.37 -12.40 10.84
N HIS A 185 16.39 -13.30 10.92
CA HIS A 185 16.66 -14.74 10.91
C HIS A 185 15.66 -15.54 10.06
N LEU A 186 15.40 -15.10 8.84
CA LEU A 186 14.93 -16.02 7.81
C LEU A 186 16.07 -16.21 6.81
N PRO A 187 16.74 -17.39 6.78
CA PRO A 187 17.61 -17.69 5.67
C PRO A 187 16.74 -17.65 4.41
N LEU A 188 17.06 -16.72 3.50
CA LEU A 188 16.55 -16.72 2.14
C LEU A 188 16.92 -18.08 1.53
N GLN A 189 15.98 -19.02 1.54
CA GLN A 189 16.09 -20.28 0.82
C GLN A 189 16.07 -19.92 -0.68
N PRO A 190 17.18 -20.03 -1.44
CA PRO A 190 17.26 -19.40 -2.76
C PRO A 190 16.46 -20.07 -3.88
N ASN A 191 15.66 -21.12 -3.61
CA ASN A 191 15.19 -22.02 -4.66
C ASN A 191 13.74 -22.51 -4.47
N ARG A 192 12.75 -21.61 -4.54
CA ARG A 192 11.36 -22.03 -4.86
C ARG A 192 10.64 -21.24 -5.95
N LEU A 193 11.11 -20.03 -6.30
CA LEU A 193 10.48 -19.20 -7.34
C LEU A 193 11.01 -19.45 -8.77
N ARG A 194 11.95 -20.37 -8.97
CA ARG A 194 12.56 -20.67 -10.29
C ARG A 194 11.82 -21.71 -11.14
N GLN A 195 10.61 -22.15 -10.78
CA GLN A 195 9.87 -23.16 -11.53
C GLN A 195 8.47 -22.75 -12.02
N LEU A 196 8.09 -21.47 -11.94
CA LEU A 196 6.90 -21.03 -12.67
C LEU A 196 7.30 -20.69 -14.11
N SER A 197 7.04 -21.66 -14.98
CA SER A 197 7.35 -21.68 -16.40
C SER A 197 6.78 -20.47 -17.13
N ALA A 198 7.58 -20.01 -18.09
CA ALA A 198 7.22 -19.02 -19.09
C ALA A 198 6.05 -19.52 -19.94
N GLU A 199 4.85 -19.02 -19.66
CA GLU A 199 3.71 -19.05 -20.57
C GLU A 199 2.75 -17.91 -20.16
N SER A 200 3.23 -16.67 -20.26
CA SER A 200 2.34 -15.50 -20.29
C SER A 200 1.92 -15.25 -21.75
N GLU A 201 0.88 -15.94 -22.19
CA GLU A 201 0.15 -15.53 -23.39
C GLU A 201 -0.35 -14.10 -23.19
N VAL A 202 0.11 -13.20 -24.05
CA VAL A 202 -0.29 -11.81 -24.10
C VAL A 202 -1.78 -11.76 -24.43
N LEU A 203 -2.63 -11.60 -23.43
CA LEU A 203 -4.05 -11.35 -23.66
C LEU A 203 -4.22 -9.98 -24.34
N PRO A 204 -5.11 -9.87 -25.35
CA PRO A 204 -5.30 -8.66 -26.12
C PRO A 204 -5.83 -7.51 -25.24
N GLN A 205 -5.35 -6.30 -25.53
CA GLN A 205 -5.71 -5.07 -24.82
C GLN A 205 -7.23 -4.83 -24.86
N TYR A 206 -7.94 -5.17 -23.78
CA TYR A 206 -9.33 -4.79 -23.62
C TYR A 206 -9.39 -3.33 -23.17
N ARG A 207 -9.71 -2.43 -24.12
CA ARG A 207 -9.88 -1.01 -23.85
C ARG A 207 -11.24 -0.82 -23.16
N ILE A 208 -11.25 -0.74 -21.84
CA ILE A 208 -12.45 -0.37 -21.07
C ILE A 208 -12.83 1.06 -21.48
N ARG A 209 -13.91 1.19 -22.26
CA ARG A 209 -14.57 2.48 -22.45
C ARG A 209 -15.30 2.80 -21.15
N GLN A 210 -14.74 3.68 -20.32
CA GLN A 210 -15.54 4.36 -19.32
C GLN A 210 -16.52 5.26 -20.06
N ASP A 211 -17.79 4.86 -20.09
CA ASP A 211 -18.87 5.67 -20.65
C ASP A 211 -19.06 6.88 -19.74
N ARG A 212 -18.49 8.02 -20.14
CA ARG A 212 -18.76 9.32 -19.52
C ARG A 212 -20.15 9.74 -19.97
N SER A 213 -21.16 9.50 -19.13
CA SER A 213 -22.43 10.19 -19.28
C SER A 213 -22.25 11.67 -18.89
N GLU A 214 -21.91 12.50 -19.87
CA GLU A 214 -22.11 13.95 -19.80
C GLU A 214 -23.61 14.22 -19.96
N HIS A 215 -24.30 14.64 -18.90
CA HIS A 215 -25.66 15.19 -19.00
C HIS A 215 -25.71 16.56 -18.26
N PRO A 216 -26.60 17.45 -18.73
CA PRO A 216 -26.30 18.84 -19.10
C PRO A 216 -26.29 19.88 -17.97
#